data_AF-A0A3S0E363-F1
#
_entry.id   AF-A0A3S0E363-F1
#
_cell.length_a   1.000
_cell.length_b   1.000
_cell.length_c   1.000
_cell.angle_alpha   90.00
_cell.angle_beta   90.00
_cell.angle_gamma   90.00
#
_symmetry.space_group_name_H-M   'P 1'
#
loop_
_entity.id
_entity.type
_entity.pdbx_description
1 polymer ?
#
loop_
_entity_poly.entity_id
_entity_poly.type
_entity_poly.pdbx_seq_one_letter_code
_entity_poly.pdbx_strand_id
1 'polypeptide(L)' 'MNFADISSDIRHNQIIELLLQNNNLSAAKIAAILNISSRSVEKHLAKLKQDKIIIRQGSKKYGT' A
#
# COMPACT_ATOMS: atom_id res chain seq x y z
N MET A 1 0.09 -24.54 2.00
CA MET A 1 -0.24 -23.13 1.68
C MET A 1 -1.49 -22.75 2.47
N ASN A 2 -1.46 -21.64 3.19
CA ASN A 2 -2.52 -21.25 4.12
C ASN A 2 -3.47 -20.24 3.44
N PHE A 3 -4.79 -20.37 3.58
CA PHE A 3 -5.76 -19.49 2.89
C PHE A 3 -5.58 -18.00 3.23
N ALA A 4 -5.11 -17.69 4.43
CA ALA A 4 -4.81 -16.32 4.86
C ALA A 4 -3.67 -15.67 4.07
N ASP A 5 -2.71 -16.47 3.60
CA ASP A 5 -1.54 -16.02 2.86
C ASP A 5 -1.95 -15.54 1.46
N ILE A 6 -2.73 -16.38 0.76
CA ILE A 6 -3.30 -16.10 -0.56
C ILE A 6 -4.10 -14.78 -0.57
N SER A 7 -4.95 -14.57 0.44
CA SER A 7 -5.73 -13.34 0.55
C SER A 7 -4.85 -12.10 0.77
N SER A 8 -3.77 -12.23 1.54
CA SER A 8 -2.83 -11.15 1.76
C SER A 8 -2.07 -10.80 0.47
N ASP A 9 -1.65 -11.79 -0.30
CA ASP A 9 -0.95 -11.58 -1.58
C ASP A 9 -1.83 -10.88 -2.62
N ILE A 10 -3.10 -11.28 -2.71
CA ILE A 10 -4.07 -10.61 -3.59
C ILE A 10 -4.18 -9.13 -3.23
N ARG A 11 -4.27 -8.79 -1.93
CA ARG A 11 -4.35 -7.39 -1.50
C ARG A 11 -3.07 -6.61 -1.76
N HIS A 12 -1.91 -7.23 -1.56
CA HIS A 12 -0.63 -6.61 -1.90
C HIS A 12 -0.58 -6.24 -3.38
N ASN A 13 -0.97 -7.17 -4.25
CA ASN A 13 -0.99 -6.95 -5.69
C ASN A 13 -1.95 -5.81 -6.07
N GLN A 14 -3.17 -5.80 -5.54
CA GLN A 14 -4.13 -4.73 -5.79
C GLN A 14 -3.60 -3.34 -5.38
N ILE A 15 -2.93 -3.25 -4.22
CA ILE A 15 -2.31 -1.99 -3.76
C ILE A 15 -1.19 -1.55 -4.71
N ILE A 16 -0.35 -2.49 -5.17
CA ILE A 16 0.72 -2.21 -6.13
C ILE A 16 0.13 -1.71 -7.45
N GLU A 17 -0.90 -2.36 -7.99
CA GLU A 17 -1.56 -1.93 -9.23
C GLU A 17 -2.12 -0.50 -9.12
N LEU A 18 -2.77 -0.16 -8.00
CA LEU A 18 -3.25 1.19 -7.76
C LEU A 18 -2.11 2.22 -7.71
N LEU A 19 -0.99 1.88 -7.08
CA LEU A 19 0.20 2.74 -7.03
C LEU A 19 0.90 2.86 -8.38
N LEU A 20 0.85 1.83 -9.23
CA LEU A 20 1.36 1.89 -10.59
C LEU A 20 0.50 2.79 -11.48
N GLN A 21 -0.82 2.74 -11.31
CA GLN A 21 -1.75 3.64 -12.01
C GLN A 21 -1.62 5.08 -11.53
N ASN A 22 -1.47 5.29 -10.23
CA ASN A 22 -1.29 6.60 -9.63
C ASN A 22 -0.42 6.51 -8.37
N ASN A 23 0.86 6.87 -8.53
CA ASN A 23 1.86 6.78 -7.47
C ASN A 23 1.70 7.82 -6.35
N ASN A 24 0.71 8.72 -6.45
CA ASN A 24 0.40 9.76 -5.46
C ASN A 24 -0.89 9.45 -4.68
N LEU A 25 -1.36 8.19 -4.72
CA LEU A 25 -2.49 7.77 -3.90
C LEU A 25 -2.07 7.68 -2.43
N SER A 26 -2.83 8.36 -1.57
CA SER A 26 -2.71 8.21 -0.12
C SER A 26 -3.35 6.90 0.35
N ALA A 27 -2.92 6.42 1.52
CA ALA A 27 -3.51 5.22 2.14
C ALA A 27 -5.04 5.33 2.31
N ALA A 28 -5.55 6.53 2.60
CA ALA A 28 -6.99 6.78 2.72
C ALA A 28 -7.74 6.60 1.39
N LYS A 29 -7.16 7.04 0.26
CA LYS A 29 -7.77 6.83 -1.07
C LYS A 29 -7.76 5.36 -1.46
N ILE A 30 -6.65 4.67 -1.23
CA ILE A 30 -6.52 3.23 -1.50
C ILE A 30 -7.53 2.45 -0.65
N ALA A 31 -7.71 2.82 0.62
CA ALA A 31 -8.70 2.23 1.52
C ALA A 31 -10.13 2.38 1.00
N ALA A 32 -10.48 3.57 0.50
CA ALA A 32 -11.78 3.83 -0.10
C ALA A 32 -12.02 2.98 -1.37
N ILE A 33 -11.00 2.85 -2.24
CA ILE A 33 -11.10 2.06 -3.48
C ILE A 33 -11.25 0.57 -3.19
N LEU A 34 -10.47 0.04 -2.23
CA LEU A 34 -10.47 -1.38 -1.89
C LEU A 34 -11.55 -1.74 -0.85
N ASN A 35 -12.32 -0.76 -0.38
CA ASN A 35 -13.34 -0.91 0.66
C ASN A 35 -12.83 -1.64 1.92
N ILE A 36 -11.63 -1.27 2.38
CA ILE A 36 -11.00 -1.80 3.60
C ILE A 36 -10.57 -0.65 4.50
N SER A 37 -10.20 -0.95 5.75
CA SER A 37 -9.73 0.09 6.66
C SER A 37 -8.38 0.66 6.23
N SER A 38 -8.19 1.97 6.44
CA SER A 38 -6.91 2.66 6.25
C SER A 38 -5.77 1.97 7.00
N ARG A 39 -6.04 1.51 8.22
CA ARG A 39 -5.08 0.77 9.05
C ARG A 39 -4.64 -0.56 8.41
N SER A 40 -5.55 -1.25 7.72
CA SER A 40 -5.19 -2.47 6.96
C SER A 40 -4.30 -2.11 5.77
N VAL A 41 -4.62 -1.04 5.05
CA VAL A 41 -3.79 -0.54 3.94
C VAL A 41 -2.40 -0.14 4.42
N GLU A 42 -2.30 0.59 5.54
CA GLU A 42 -1.02 0.97 6.15
C GLU A 42 -0.19 -0.25 6.53
N LYS A 43 -0.81 -1.31 7.07
CA LYS A 43 -0.12 -2.57 7.38
C LYS A 43 0.45 -3.22 6.12
N HIS A 44 -0.34 -3.29 5.05
CA HIS A 44 0.12 -3.82 3.76
C HIS A 44 1.25 -2.97 3.16
N LEU A 45 1.11 -1.64 3.16
CA LEU A 45 2.15 -0.71 2.69
C LEU A 45 3.44 -0.84 3.51
N ALA A 46 3.34 -1.03 4.84
CA ALA A 46 4.49 -1.24 5.70
C ALA A 46 5.22 -2.56 5.36
N LYS A 47 4.46 -3.64 5.10
CA LYS A 47 5.02 -4.92 4.66
C LYS A 47 5.74 -4.77 3.31
N LEU A 48 5.08 -4.16 2.31
CA LEU A 48 5.66 -3.90 0.99
C LEU A 48 6.94 -3.04 1.06
N LYS A 49 6.99 -2.08 1.99
CA LYS A 49 8.18 -1.26 2.23
C LYS A 49 9.31 -2.06 2.90
N GLN A 50 8.99 -2.89 3.89
CA GLN A 50 9.95 -3.79 4.54
C GLN A 50 10.57 -4.76 3.54
N ASP A 51 9.74 -5.30 2.66
CA ASP A 51 10.13 -6.24 1.60
C ASP A 51 10.81 -5.51 0.41
N LYS A 52 11.02 -4.19 0.50
CA LYS A 52 11.65 -3.30 -0.50
C LYS A 52 10.97 -3.31 -1.88
N ILE A 53 9.69 -3.69 -1.93
CA ILE A 53 8.88 -3.68 -3.17
C ILE A 53 8.48 -2.25 -3.54
N ILE A 54 8.16 -1.42 -2.54
CA ILE A 54 7.79 -0.01 -2.75
C ILE A 54 8.72 0.93 -2.00
N ILE A 55 8.88 2.14 -2.54
CA ILE A 55 9.58 3.24 -1.88
C ILE A 55 8.63 4.42 -1.70
N ARG A 56 8.80 5.15 -0.58
CA ARG A 56 8.06 6.40 -0.38
C ARG A 56 8.68 7.49 -1.24
N GLN A 57 7.96 7.95 -2.25
CA GLN A 57 8.24 9.21 -2.93
C GLN A 57 7.61 10.35 -2.12
N GLY A 58 8.44 11.03 -1.33
CA GLY A 58 8.08 12.32 -0.74
C GLY A 58 9.07 13.35 -1.22
N SER A 59 8.60 14.53 -1.61
CA SER A 59 9.50 15.68 -1.64
C SER A 59 10.01 15.87 -0.21
N LYS A 60 11.35 15.94 -0.04
CA LYS A 60 11.93 16.57 1.15
C LYS A 60 11.42 18.01 1.15
N LYS A 61 10.25 18.25 1.73
CA LYS A 61 9.99 19.55 2.33
C LYS A 61 10.91 19.58 3.53
N TYR A 62 12.11 20.10 3.30
CA TYR A 62 13.01 20.53 4.35
C TYR A 62 12.14 21.24 5.38
N GLY A 63 12.16 20.72 6.61
CA GLY A 63 11.56 21.43 7.73
C GLY A 63 12.18 22.82 7.77
N THR A 64 11.32 23.83 7.81
CA THR A 64 11.70 25.17 8.22
C THR A 64 12.32 25.13 9.61
#